data_AF-D9PLN2-F1
#
_entry.id   AF-D9PLN2-F1
#
_cell.length_a   1.000
_cell.length_b   1.000
_cell.length_c   1.000
_cell.angle_alpha   90.00
_cell.angle_beta   90.00
_cell.angle_gamma   90.00
#
_symmetry.space_group_name_H-M   'P 1'
#
loop_
_entity.id
_entity.type
_entity.pdbx_description
1 polymer ?
#
loop_
_entity_poly.entity_id
_entity_poly.type
_entity_poly.pdbx_seq_one_letter_code
_entity_poly.pdbx_strand_id
1 'polypeptide(L)'
;MKALFRFLMEEEVKHVAAFEQIRDQLSVEMRPAEYDEDMQAYMDSVIDDRLYADMDSKEFVRRAIHAKEVFRLAMGFEKDAILYFTEFLPYLTESDRKIVSELIEQEKAHIRKLAEMKKRMGE
;
A
#
# COMPACT_ATOMS: atom_id res chain seq x y z
N MET A 1 -11.60 7.16 -15.45
CA MET A 1 -11.76 6.16 -14.38
C MET A 1 -11.12 4.82 -14.74
N LYS A 2 -11.62 4.07 -15.73
CA LYS A 2 -11.07 2.75 -16.11
C LYS A 2 -9.56 2.73 -16.40
N ALA A 3 -9.06 3.74 -17.13
CA ALA A 3 -7.63 3.85 -17.43
C ALA A 3 -6.78 4.11 -16.17
N LEU A 4 -7.27 4.91 -15.23
CA LEU A 4 -6.57 5.18 -13.97
C LEU A 4 -6.46 3.92 -13.13
N PHE A 5 -7.55 3.18 -12.93
CA PHE A 5 -7.52 1.94 -12.14
C PHE A 5 -6.72 0.83 -12.81
N ARG A 6 -6.65 0.80 -14.15
CA ARG A 6 -5.74 -0.10 -14.87
C ARG A 6 -4.28 0.26 -14.62
N PHE A 7 -3.95 1.55 -14.72
CA PHE A 7 -2.61 2.04 -14.41
C PHE A 7 -2.20 1.66 -12.98
N LEU A 8 -3.04 1.93 -11.98
CA LEU A 8 -2.76 1.56 -10.59
C LEU A 8 -2.52 0.07 -10.41
N MET A 9 -3.40 -0.78 -10.96
CA MET A 9 -3.22 -2.24 -10.93
C MET A 9 -1.89 -2.69 -11.53
N GLU A 10 -1.44 -2.07 -12.62
CA GLU A 10 -0.15 -2.40 -13.25
C GLU A 10 1.06 -1.95 -12.41
N GLU A 11 0.94 -0.84 -11.67
CA GLU A 11 1.95 -0.40 -10.71
C GLU A 11 2.01 -1.32 -9.48
N GLU A 12 0.86 -1.72 -8.92
CA GLU A 12 0.81 -2.63 -7.77
C GLU A 12 1.51 -3.97 -8.04
N VAL A 13 1.39 -4.51 -9.26
CA VAL A 13 2.10 -5.73 -9.66
C VAL A 13 3.62 -5.55 -9.56
N LYS A 14 4.13 -4.36 -9.90
CA LYS A 14 5.56 -4.05 -9.77
C LYS A 14 5.97 -3.85 -8.32
N HIS A 15 5.11 -3.22 -7.51
CA HIS A 15 5.36 -3.01 -6.09
C HIS A 15 5.48 -4.35 -5.36
N VAL A 16 4.55 -5.28 -5.60
CA VAL A 16 4.60 -6.65 -5.05
C VAL A 16 5.91 -7.33 -5.44
N ALA A 17 6.29 -7.31 -6.72
CA ALA A 17 7.54 -7.92 -7.16
C ALA A 17 8.78 -7.32 -6.51
N ALA A 18 8.80 -6.00 -6.28
CA ALA A 18 9.91 -5.33 -5.58
C ALA A 18 9.99 -5.76 -4.10
N PHE A 19 8.85 -5.84 -3.41
CA PHE A 19 8.81 -6.32 -2.03
C PHE A 19 9.16 -7.79 -1.88
N GLU A 20 8.77 -8.65 -2.83
CA GLU A 20 9.20 -10.04 -2.86
C GLU A 20 10.72 -10.17 -3.02
N GLN A 21 11.33 -9.35 -3.88
CA GLN A 21 12.80 -9.33 -4.02
C GLN A 21 13.49 -8.87 -2.75
N ILE A 22 12.99 -7.82 -2.09
CA ILE A 22 13.53 -7.35 -0.80
C ILE A 22 13.40 -8.48 0.24
N ARG A 23 12.22 -9.10 0.36
CA ARG A 23 11.97 -10.21 1.29
C ARG A 23 12.95 -11.37 1.06
N ASP A 24 13.17 -11.76 -0.19
CA ASP A 24 14.00 -12.91 -0.54
C ASP A 24 15.51 -12.62 -0.32
N GLN A 25 15.90 -11.34 -0.26
CA GLN A 25 17.27 -10.90 0.04
C GLN A 25 17.53 -10.72 1.54
N LEU A 26 16.48 -10.62 2.37
CA LEU A 26 16.63 -10.62 3.82
C LEU A 26 17.16 -11.98 4.27
N SER A 27 18.37 -12.02 4.83
CA SER A 27 18.89 -13.23 5.44
C SER A 27 18.05 -13.58 6.67
N VAL A 28 17.59 -14.84 6.73
CA VAL A 28 16.77 -15.39 7.83
C VAL A 28 17.45 -15.24 9.21
N GLU A 29 18.76 -14.97 9.23
CA GLU A 29 19.61 -14.97 10.42
C GLU A 29 19.64 -13.64 11.21
N MET A 30 19.06 -12.54 10.70
CA MET A 30 18.97 -11.29 11.46
C MET A 30 17.58 -10.69 11.33
N ARG A 31 16.63 -11.15 12.16
CA ARG A 31 15.64 -10.18 12.66
C ARG A 31 16.43 -9.16 13.47
N PRO A 32 16.39 -7.87 13.11
CA PRO A 32 16.94 -6.85 13.99
C PRO A 32 16.33 -7.06 15.37
N ALA A 33 17.14 -7.05 16.44
CA ALA A 33 16.62 -7.24 17.81
C ALA A 33 15.54 -6.19 18.17
N GLU A 34 15.48 -5.10 17.40
CA GLU A 34 14.51 -4.01 17.47
C GLU A 34 13.18 -4.30 16.76
N TYR A 35 13.05 -5.41 16.03
CA TYR A 35 11.77 -5.90 15.48
C TYR A 35 11.27 -7.05 16.35
N ASP A 36 10.63 -6.68 17.46
CA ASP A 36 10.11 -7.58 18.48
C ASP A 36 8.62 -7.90 18.28
N GLU A 37 8.03 -8.61 19.24
CA GLU A 37 6.61 -9.00 19.20
C GLU A 37 5.66 -7.79 19.26
N ASP A 38 6.03 -6.73 19.97
CA ASP A 38 5.24 -5.50 20.08
C ASP A 38 5.23 -4.76 18.73
N MET A 39 6.38 -4.69 18.05
CA MET A 39 6.45 -4.12 16.70
C MET A 39 5.64 -4.95 15.71
N GLN A 40 5.72 -6.29 15.76
CA GLN A 40 4.90 -7.14 14.90
C GLN A 40 3.40 -6.90 15.15
N ALA A 41 2.96 -6.84 16.41
CA ALA A 41 1.57 -6.57 16.76
C ALA A 41 1.11 -5.17 16.29
N TYR A 42 1.98 -4.17 16.38
CA TYR A 42 1.73 -2.85 15.80
C TYR A 42 1.54 -2.94 14.29
N MET A 43 2.46 -3.57 13.56
CA MET A 43 2.40 -3.70 12.10
C MET A 43 1.14 -4.46 11.65
N ASP A 44 0.74 -5.50 12.39
CA ASP A 44 -0.52 -6.22 12.15
C ASP A 44 -1.75 -5.32 12.38
N SER A 45 -1.68 -4.36 13.32
CA SER A 45 -2.76 -3.40 13.60
C SER A 45 -2.83 -2.19 12.66
N VAL A 46 -1.72 -1.88 11.97
CA VAL A 46 -1.57 -0.74 11.05
C VAL A 46 -2.38 -0.96 9.78
N ILE A 47 -2.45 -2.20 9.31
CA ILE A 47 -3.28 -2.58 8.18
C ILE A 47 -4.73 -2.53 8.67
N ASP A 48 -5.59 -1.70 8.05
CA ASP A 48 -7.00 -1.66 8.40
C ASP A 48 -7.65 -3.01 8.05
N ASP A 49 -7.74 -3.90 9.02
CA ASP A 49 -8.38 -5.22 8.89
C ASP A 49 -9.78 -5.12 8.25
N ARG A 50 -10.50 -4.01 8.39
CA ARG A 50 -11.84 -3.85 7.77
C ARG A 50 -11.78 -3.52 6.27
N LEU A 51 -10.66 -3.01 5.78
CA LEU A 51 -10.42 -2.81 4.35
C LEU A 51 -9.94 -4.10 3.67
N TYR A 52 -9.16 -4.94 4.38
CA TYR A 52 -8.52 -6.13 3.81
C TYR A 52 -9.20 -7.47 4.18
N ALA A 53 -9.71 -7.63 5.40
CA ALA A 53 -10.37 -8.87 5.84
C ALA A 53 -11.88 -8.92 5.53
N ASP A 54 -12.56 -7.78 5.46
CA ASP A 54 -14.01 -7.69 5.19
C ASP A 54 -14.38 -7.51 3.70
N MET A 55 -13.39 -7.44 2.80
CA MET A 55 -13.65 -7.26 1.38
C MET A 55 -13.46 -8.56 0.58
N ASP A 56 -14.54 -9.33 0.43
CA ASP A 56 -14.68 -10.13 -0.79
C ASP A 56 -14.63 -9.16 -1.99
N SER A 57 -13.89 -9.53 -3.03
CA SER A 57 -13.93 -8.92 -4.36
C SER A 57 -15.35 -8.50 -4.82
N LYS A 58 -16.39 -9.26 -4.47
CA LYS A 58 -17.81 -8.88 -4.72
C LYS A 58 -18.31 -7.73 -3.85
N GLU A 59 -17.92 -7.68 -2.59
CA GLU A 59 -18.27 -6.62 -1.64
C GLU A 59 -17.57 -5.31 -2.00
N PHE A 60 -16.31 -5.39 -2.43
CA PHE A 60 -15.60 -4.27 -3.02
C PHE A 60 -16.32 -3.72 -4.24
N VAL A 61 -16.69 -4.59 -5.19
CA VAL A 61 -17.45 -4.17 -6.38
C VAL A 61 -18.76 -3.51 -5.98
N ARG A 62 -19.48 -4.05 -5.00
CA ARG A 62 -20.73 -3.47 -4.46
C ARG A 62 -20.53 -2.08 -3.85
N ARG A 63 -19.49 -1.89 -3.04
CA ARG A 63 -19.15 -0.59 -2.44
C ARG A 63 -18.63 0.40 -3.49
N ALA A 64 -17.91 -0.09 -4.48
CA ALA A 64 -17.36 0.69 -5.59
C ALA A 64 -18.41 1.15 -6.62
N ILE A 65 -19.66 0.65 -6.56
CA ILE A 65 -20.76 1.14 -7.41
C ILE A 65 -20.92 2.66 -7.28
N HIS A 66 -20.57 3.22 -6.11
CA HIS A 66 -20.46 4.66 -5.94
C HIS A 66 -19.05 5.16 -6.23
N ALA A 67 -18.93 6.00 -7.27
CA ALA A 67 -17.65 6.63 -7.66
C ALA A 67 -16.94 7.34 -6.50
N LYS A 68 -17.66 7.96 -5.56
CA LYS A 68 -17.05 8.63 -4.40
C LYS A 68 -16.44 7.62 -3.40
N GLU A 69 -17.06 6.47 -3.24
CA GLU A 69 -16.59 5.41 -2.34
C GLU A 69 -15.38 4.69 -2.94
N VAL A 70 -15.36 4.40 -4.24
CA VAL A 70 -14.20 3.72 -4.85
C VAL A 70 -12.91 4.54 -4.71
N PHE A 71 -12.96 5.87 -4.86
CA PHE A 71 -11.78 6.70 -4.64
C PHE A 71 -11.39 6.78 -3.16
N ARG A 72 -12.36 6.76 -2.23
CA ARG A 72 -12.08 6.75 -0.80
C ARG A 72 -11.36 5.46 -0.39
N LEU A 73 -11.81 4.32 -0.91
CA LEU A 73 -11.21 3.01 -0.67
C LEU A 73 -9.81 2.92 -1.29
N ALA A 74 -9.67 3.29 -2.57
CA ALA A 74 -8.38 3.30 -3.26
C ALA A 74 -7.33 4.14 -2.51
N MET A 75 -7.68 5.38 -2.15
CA MET A 75 -6.77 6.22 -1.35
C MET A 75 -6.53 5.70 0.07
N GLY A 76 -7.37 4.81 0.59
CA GLY A 76 -7.14 4.10 1.85
C GLY A 76 -6.00 3.10 1.68
N PHE A 77 -6.09 2.24 0.67
CA PHE A 77 -5.03 1.26 0.36
C PHE A 77 -3.66 1.91 0.20
N GLU A 78 -3.55 2.99 -0.57
CA GLU A 78 -2.27 3.70 -0.74
C GLU A 78 -1.72 4.27 0.58
N LYS A 79 -2.59 4.73 1.49
CA LYS A 79 -2.16 5.28 2.78
C LYS A 79 -1.66 4.20 3.72
N ASP A 80 -2.34 3.07 3.75
CA ASP A 80 -1.95 1.92 4.56
C ASP A 80 -0.60 1.39 4.06
N ALA A 81 -0.41 1.31 2.74
CA ALA A 81 0.87 0.97 2.12
C ALA A 81 1.98 1.95 2.53
N ILE A 82 1.75 3.26 2.42
CA ILE A 82 2.73 4.27 2.86
C ILE A 82 3.10 4.11 4.33
N LEU A 83 2.11 3.93 5.21
CA LEU A 83 2.34 3.78 6.64
C LEU A 83 3.19 2.53 6.90
N TYR A 84 2.78 1.39 6.35
CA TYR A 84 3.49 0.12 6.47
C TYR A 84 4.94 0.24 5.98
N PHE A 85 5.15 0.80 4.78
CA PHE A 85 6.47 0.95 4.19
C PHE A 85 7.36 1.90 5.00
N THR A 86 6.79 2.97 5.54
CA THR A 86 7.52 3.95 6.35
C THR A 86 8.02 3.33 7.65
N GLU A 87 7.17 2.57 8.34
CA GLU A 87 7.52 1.87 9.57
C GLU A 87 8.54 0.76 9.33
N PHE A 88 8.61 0.22 8.11
CA PHE A 88 9.57 -0.82 7.74
C PHE A 88 10.98 -0.29 7.44
N LEU A 89 11.13 0.99 7.05
CA LEU A 89 12.40 1.59 6.65
C LEU A 89 13.58 1.38 7.62
N PRO A 90 13.40 1.46 8.96
CA PRO A 90 14.51 1.27 9.90
C PRO A 90 15.17 -0.12 9.81
N TYR A 91 14.39 -1.14 9.41
CA TYR A 91 14.80 -2.54 9.37
C TYR A 91 15.44 -2.97 8.05
N LEU A 92 15.51 -2.05 7.08
CA LEU A 92 16.04 -2.31 5.75
C LEU A 92 17.52 -1.97 5.64
N THR A 93 18.20 -2.64 4.70
CA THR A 93 19.54 -2.24 4.25
C THR A 93 19.48 -0.85 3.60
N GLU A 94 20.64 -0.20 3.43
CA GLU A 94 20.68 1.11 2.77
C GLU A 94 20.17 1.06 1.33
N SER A 95 20.49 -0.01 0.59
CA SER A 95 19.98 -0.22 -0.77
C SER A 95 18.47 -0.38 -0.80
N ASP A 96 17.92 -1.19 0.11
CA ASP A 96 16.48 -1.46 0.14
C ASP A 96 15.68 -0.25 0.63
N ARG A 97 16.24 0.54 1.58
CA ARG A 97 15.63 1.82 2.00
C ARG A 97 15.41 2.75 0.84
N LYS A 98 16.35 2.81 -0.11
CA LYS A 98 16.20 3.67 -1.29
C LYS A 98 15.04 3.19 -2.16
N ILE A 99 14.97 1.89 -2.42
CA ILE A 99 13.88 1.27 -3.20
C ILE A 99 12.53 1.55 -2.51
N VAL A 100 12.41 1.29 -1.22
CA VAL A 100 11.15 1.47 -0.48
C VAL A 100 10.76 2.96 -0.39
N SER A 101 11.73 3.86 -0.25
CA SER A 101 11.46 5.30 -0.30
C SER A 101 10.90 5.74 -1.66
N GLU A 102 11.42 5.18 -2.77
CA GLU A 102 10.91 5.45 -4.11
C GLU A 102 9.48 4.90 -4.29
N LEU A 103 9.16 3.74 -3.72
CA LEU A 103 7.79 3.19 -3.71
C LEU A 103 6.84 4.09 -2.92
N ILE A 104 7.24 4.57 -1.74
CA ILE A 104 6.45 5.52 -0.94
C ILE A 104 6.10 6.78 -1.74
N GLU A 105 7.02 7.31 -2.55
CA GLU A 105 6.74 8.47 -3.40
C GLU A 105 5.79 8.16 -4.56
N GLN A 106 5.80 6.93 -5.07
CA GLN A 106 4.83 6.44 -6.06
C GLN A 106 3.41 6.38 -5.46
N GLU A 107 3.24 5.82 -4.26
CA GLU A 107 1.92 5.78 -3.60
C GLU A 107 1.39 7.18 -3.29
N LYS A 108 2.26 8.11 -2.86
CA LYS A 108 1.88 9.52 -2.73
C LYS A 108 1.41 10.12 -4.06
N ALA A 109 2.02 9.73 -5.18
CA ALA A 109 1.59 10.16 -6.51
C ALA A 109 0.24 9.51 -6.91
N HIS A 110 0.00 8.25 -6.55
CA HIS A 110 -1.28 7.57 -6.74
C HIS A 110 -2.41 8.28 -6.01
N ILE A 111 -2.22 8.63 -4.73
CA ILE A 111 -3.19 9.41 -3.94
C ILE A 111 -3.52 10.74 -4.63
N ARG A 112 -2.50 11.47 -5.12
CA ARG A 112 -2.72 12.74 -5.84
C ARG A 112 -3.57 12.54 -7.10
N LYS A 113 -3.28 11.51 -7.91
CA LYS A 113 -4.06 11.18 -9.12
C LYS A 113 -5.50 10.78 -8.78
N LEU A 114 -5.69 9.97 -7.74
CA LEU A 114 -7.01 9.55 -7.25
C LEU A 114 -7.83 10.74 -6.75
N ALA A 115 -7.23 11.63 -5.96
CA ALA A 115 -7.88 12.83 -5.44
C ALA A 115 -8.29 13.79 -6.57
N GLU A 116 -7.42 13.99 -7.57
CA GLU A 116 -7.72 14.82 -8.73
C GLU A 116 -8.89 14.24 -9.55
N MET A 117 -8.86 12.94 -9.83
CA MET A 117 -9.95 12.27 -10.55
C MET A 117 -11.27 12.32 -9.77
N LYS A 118 -11.23 12.14 -8.45
CA LYS A 118 -12.40 12.27 -7.57
C LYS A 118 -13.02 13.65 -7.66
N LYS A 119 -12.21 14.72 -7.65
CA LYS A 119 -12.68 16.10 -7.78
C LYS A 119 -13.38 16.32 -9.11
N ARG A 120 -12.77 15.91 -10.23
CA ARG A 120 -13.32 16.03 -11.59
C ARG A 120 -14.62 15.25 -11.83
N MET A 121 -14.95 14.28 -10.97
CA MET A 121 -16.18 13.49 -11.05
C MET A 121 -17.25 13.92 -10.02
N GLY A 122 -16.89 14.80 -9.10
CA GLY A 122 -17.81 15.38 -8.11
C GLY A 122 -18.29 16.79 -8.48
N GLU A 123 -17.63 17.44 -9.44
CA GLU A 123 -18.11 18.56 -10.26
C GLU A 123 -18.93 18.00 -11.45
#